data_AF-A0A816BFG8-F1
#
_entry.id   AF-A0A816BFG8-F1
#
_cell.length_a   1.000
_cell.length_b   1.000
_cell.length_c   1.000
_cell.angle_alpha   90.00
_cell.angle_beta   90.00
_cell.angle_gamma   90.00
#
_symmetry.space_group_name_H-M   'P 1'
#
loop_
_entity.id
_entity.type
_entity.pdbx_description
1 polymer ?
#
loop_
_entity_poly.entity_id
_entity_poly.type
_entity_poly.pdbx_seq_one_letter_code
_entity_poly.pdbx_strand_id
1 'polypeptide(L)'
;MFGEKSYYKSPERKIEFPQFRLQSHEPFPLLCQHIAKDWIDSRNYLTADKGIIPSFILEAYSSIENLADKFPPVDIQLFLIVRGLLSSEVLLVAFKKRYRVNYGVNQYLSFNRLMTAPFRAKDVVADRTGFDHPDVALVLTHLSYYYSGLSDLQLSQCFNRLNEKETNPGSIYDQWVLHEGEDDLPTLINYFLNHFVFPREAKQFPFEVVTSDWDLSSLLRSKIIAGFSGINDTQLLLPVHTRQCDLAELQNIDAIVVNNLLQPENKTTSLCQ
;
A
#
# COMPACT_ATOMS: atom_id res chain seq x y z
N MET A 1 -21.61 3.18 -1.26
CA MET A 1 -21.52 2.58 0.09
C MET A 1 -20.99 3.55 1.16
N PHE A 2 -20.09 4.49 0.84
CA PHE A 2 -19.45 5.36 1.86
C PHE A 2 -19.74 6.87 1.73
N GLY A 3 -20.66 7.28 0.84
CA GLY A 3 -21.10 8.68 0.70
C GLY A 3 -19.94 9.69 0.52
N GLU A 4 -20.11 10.89 1.07
CA GLU A 4 -19.13 11.99 1.03
C GLU A 4 -17.80 11.67 1.75
N LYS A 5 -17.74 10.58 2.52
CA LYS A 5 -16.56 10.16 3.31
C LYS A 5 -15.54 9.35 2.51
N SER A 6 -15.90 9.00 1.27
CA SER A 6 -15.03 8.39 0.28
C SER A 6 -14.99 9.24 -0.99
N TYR A 7 -13.94 9.08 -1.77
CA TYR A 7 -13.95 9.51 -3.16
C TYR A 7 -13.86 8.26 -4.03
N TYR A 8 -14.76 8.19 -5.00
CA TYR A 8 -14.81 7.14 -6.00
C TYR A 8 -14.96 7.80 -7.37
N LYS A 9 -14.04 7.49 -8.28
CA LYS A 9 -14.10 7.91 -9.68
C LYS A 9 -14.42 6.69 -10.53
N SER A 10 -15.62 6.65 -11.09
CA SER A 10 -15.95 5.67 -12.13
C SER A 10 -15.04 5.85 -13.34
N PRO A 11 -14.66 4.76 -14.02
CA PRO A 11 -13.87 4.87 -15.24
C PRO A 11 -14.67 5.56 -16.34
N GLU A 12 -14.03 6.48 -17.07
CA GLU A 12 -14.68 7.19 -18.18
C GLU A 12 -14.66 6.34 -19.46
N ARG A 13 -13.73 5.39 -19.55
CA ARG A 13 -13.56 4.44 -20.65
C ARG A 13 -13.60 3.02 -20.13
N LYS A 14 -14.04 2.07 -20.96
CA LYS A 14 -14.07 0.64 -20.61
C LYS A 14 -12.72 0.04 -20.17
N ILE A 15 -11.62 0.69 -20.53
CA ILE A 15 -10.25 0.21 -20.32
C ILE A 15 -9.62 0.90 -19.09
N GLU A 16 -10.32 1.85 -18.47
CA GLU A 16 -9.86 2.51 -17.25
C GLU A 16 -10.37 1.76 -16.02
N PHE A 17 -9.58 1.79 -14.96
CA PHE A 17 -9.96 1.22 -13.68
C PHE A 17 -10.54 2.30 -12.76
N PRO A 18 -11.55 1.96 -11.93
CA PRO A 18 -12.10 2.91 -10.97
C PRO A 18 -11.02 3.36 -9.98
N GLN A 19 -11.07 4.64 -9.59
CA GLN A 19 -10.17 5.16 -8.55
C GLN A 19 -10.92 5.29 -7.23
N PHE A 20 -10.30 4.82 -6.15
CA PHE A 20 -10.86 4.88 -4.81
C PHE A 20 -9.88 5.52 -3.83
N ARG A 21 -10.41 6.34 -2.92
CA ARG A 21 -9.70 6.84 -1.74
C ARG A 21 -10.66 7.14 -0.60
N LEU A 22 -10.14 7.13 0.62
CA LEU A 22 -10.86 7.55 1.82
C LEU A 22 -10.61 9.04 2.09
N GLN A 23 -11.66 9.77 2.45
CA GLN A 23 -11.56 11.17 2.85
C GLN A 23 -11.49 11.33 4.37
N SER A 24 -12.02 10.35 5.11
CA SER A 24 -11.93 10.27 6.57
C SER A 24 -11.60 8.84 7.03
N HIS A 25 -11.27 8.68 8.31
CA HIS A 25 -11.01 7.38 8.92
C HIS A 25 -12.31 6.57 9.14
N GLU A 26 -13.43 7.26 9.36
CA GLU A 26 -14.70 6.66 9.77
C GLU A 26 -15.19 5.46 8.93
N PRO A 27 -15.12 5.45 7.58
CA PRO A 27 -15.56 4.29 6.79
C PRO A 27 -14.60 3.08 6.84
N PHE A 28 -13.38 3.24 7.34
CA PHE A 28 -12.34 2.22 7.25
C PHE A 28 -12.68 0.91 7.99
N PRO A 29 -13.21 0.92 9.23
CA PRO A 29 -13.56 -0.33 9.92
C PRO A 29 -14.60 -1.16 9.16
N LEU A 30 -15.60 -0.50 8.56
CA LEU A 30 -16.61 -1.18 7.74
C LEU A 30 -16.00 -1.73 6.46
N LEU A 31 -15.10 -0.98 5.82
CA LEU A 31 -14.35 -1.47 4.66
C LEU A 31 -13.51 -2.70 5.01
N CYS A 32 -12.82 -2.71 6.16
CA CYS A 32 -12.07 -3.88 6.63
C CYS A 32 -12.97 -5.11 6.82
N GLN A 33 -14.19 -4.93 7.36
CA GLN A 33 -15.15 -6.02 7.49
C GLN A 33 -15.56 -6.61 6.13
N HIS A 34 -15.80 -5.76 5.13
CA HIS A 34 -16.13 -6.22 3.78
C HIS A 34 -14.96 -6.95 3.13
N ILE A 35 -13.75 -6.37 3.18
CA ILE A 35 -12.54 -7.00 2.63
C ILE A 35 -12.29 -8.36 3.31
N ALA A 36 -12.36 -8.42 4.64
CA ALA A 36 -12.18 -9.65 5.39
C ALA A 36 -13.21 -10.72 5.00
N LYS A 37 -14.49 -10.33 4.87
CA LYS A 37 -15.56 -11.24 4.47
C LYS A 37 -15.31 -11.81 3.07
N ASP A 38 -15.10 -10.95 2.07
CA ASP A 38 -14.90 -11.38 0.68
C ASP A 38 -13.63 -12.26 0.55
N TRP A 39 -12.56 -11.91 1.28
CA TRP A 39 -11.32 -12.68 1.32
C TRP A 39 -11.49 -14.07 1.97
N ILE A 40 -12.32 -14.18 3.00
CA ILE A 40 -12.64 -15.47 3.64
C ILE A 40 -13.58 -16.30 2.75
N ASP A 41 -14.55 -15.66 2.11
CA ASP A 41 -15.57 -16.33 1.30
C ASP A 41 -15.02 -16.87 -0.02
N SER A 42 -13.98 -16.25 -0.57
CA SER A 42 -13.21 -16.77 -1.72
C SER A 42 -12.32 -17.97 -1.38
N ARG A 43 -12.27 -18.41 -0.11
CA ARG A 43 -11.40 -19.51 0.35
C ARG A 43 -12.20 -20.72 0.85
N ASN A 44 -11.56 -21.88 0.72
CA ASN A 44 -12.13 -23.18 1.09
C ASN A 44 -11.91 -23.51 2.58
N TYR A 45 -12.29 -22.59 3.48
CA TYR A 45 -12.29 -22.85 4.93
C TYR A 45 -13.61 -23.48 5.38
N LEU A 46 -13.56 -24.32 6.42
CA LEU A 46 -14.75 -24.91 7.02
C LEU A 46 -15.68 -23.82 7.58
N THR A 47 -16.99 -23.99 7.44
CA THR A 47 -17.98 -23.01 7.91
C THR A 47 -17.86 -22.72 9.40
N ALA A 48 -17.53 -23.73 10.21
CA ALA A 48 -17.30 -23.59 11.65
C ALA A 48 -16.09 -22.70 11.98
N ASP A 49 -15.16 -22.58 11.04
CA ASP A 49 -13.87 -21.90 11.23
C ASP A 49 -13.90 -20.46 10.67
N LYS A 50 -14.85 -20.17 9.76
CA LYS A 50 -15.06 -18.82 9.22
C LYS A 50 -15.40 -17.78 10.30
N GLY A 51 -15.89 -18.20 11.46
CA GLY A 51 -16.23 -17.29 12.57
C GLY A 51 -15.00 -16.77 13.35
N ILE A 52 -13.94 -17.57 13.45
CA ILE A 52 -12.75 -17.23 14.27
C ILE A 52 -11.69 -16.44 13.50
N ILE A 53 -11.70 -16.51 12.16
CA ILE A 53 -10.73 -15.80 11.31
C ILE A 53 -10.94 -14.28 11.41
N PRO A 54 -12.16 -13.71 11.26
CA PRO A 54 -12.40 -12.26 11.35
C PRO A 54 -11.96 -11.66 12.68
N SER A 55 -12.24 -12.33 13.80
CA SER A 55 -11.81 -11.87 15.14
C SER A 55 -10.30 -11.79 15.27
N PHE A 56 -9.55 -12.61 14.52
CA PHE A 56 -8.10 -12.52 14.52
C PHE A 56 -7.57 -11.42 13.59
N ILE A 57 -8.05 -11.38 12.34
CA ILE A 57 -7.50 -10.48 11.32
C ILE A 57 -7.99 -9.03 11.43
N LEU A 58 -9.07 -8.77 12.18
CA LEU A 58 -9.60 -7.42 12.40
C LEU A 58 -9.21 -6.83 13.77
N GLU A 59 -8.81 -7.65 14.74
CA GLU A 59 -8.43 -7.18 16.07
C GLU A 59 -6.91 -7.18 16.28
N ALA A 60 -6.32 -6.00 16.52
CA ALA A 60 -4.88 -5.84 16.68
C ALA A 60 -4.26 -6.57 17.90
N TYR A 61 -5.07 -6.98 18.89
CA TYR A 61 -4.57 -7.58 20.15
C TYR A 61 -4.93 -9.07 20.34
N SER A 62 -5.55 -9.72 19.35
CA SER A 62 -5.89 -11.14 19.40
C SER A 62 -4.65 -12.05 19.34
N SER A 63 -4.65 -13.13 20.13
CA SER A 63 -3.57 -14.15 20.16
C SER A 63 -3.66 -15.11 18.98
N ILE A 64 -2.50 -15.60 18.52
CA ILE A 64 -2.36 -16.59 17.45
C ILE A 64 -2.54 -18.04 17.91
N GLU A 65 -2.44 -18.30 19.22
CA GLU A 65 -2.34 -19.66 19.79
C GLU A 65 -3.48 -20.57 19.34
N ASN A 66 -4.72 -20.07 19.36
CA ASN A 66 -5.91 -20.85 18.98
C ASN A 66 -6.01 -21.14 17.47
N LEU A 67 -5.26 -20.42 16.64
CA LEU A 67 -5.24 -20.61 15.19
C LEU A 67 -4.09 -21.52 14.75
N ALA A 68 -2.93 -21.39 15.39
CA ALA A 68 -1.70 -22.09 15.00
C ALA A 68 -1.88 -23.62 14.96
N ASP A 69 -2.66 -24.18 15.88
CA ASP A 69 -2.93 -25.62 15.95
C ASP A 69 -4.01 -26.08 14.96
N LYS A 70 -4.82 -25.14 14.45
CA LYS A 70 -6.04 -25.43 13.69
C LYS A 70 -5.86 -25.27 12.19
N PHE A 71 -4.92 -24.43 11.76
CA PHE A 71 -4.69 -24.12 10.35
C PHE A 71 -3.26 -24.46 9.91
N PRO A 72 -3.08 -24.81 8.63
CA PRO A 72 -1.75 -24.97 8.05
C PRO A 72 -0.87 -23.71 8.24
N PRO A 73 0.46 -23.86 8.36
CA PRO A 73 1.36 -22.72 8.51
C PRO A 73 1.24 -21.65 7.41
N VAL A 74 0.91 -22.08 6.18
CA VAL A 74 0.69 -21.15 5.04
C VAL A 74 -0.54 -20.27 5.27
N ASP A 75 -1.62 -20.82 5.80
CA ASP A 75 -2.82 -20.05 6.13
C ASP A 75 -2.56 -19.09 7.28
N ILE A 76 -1.79 -19.50 8.28
CA ILE A 76 -1.37 -18.63 9.37
C ILE A 76 -0.57 -17.42 8.86
N GLN A 77 0.37 -17.64 7.94
CA GLN A 77 1.10 -16.55 7.30
C GLN A 77 0.16 -15.59 6.56
N LEU A 78 -0.82 -16.13 5.83
CA LEU A 78 -1.80 -15.33 5.13
C LEU A 78 -2.69 -14.53 6.08
N PHE A 79 -3.12 -15.11 7.20
CA PHE A 79 -3.87 -14.39 8.23
C PHE A 79 -3.07 -13.23 8.81
N LEU A 80 -1.77 -13.44 9.07
CA LEU A 80 -0.88 -12.39 9.55
C LEU A 80 -0.70 -11.26 8.53
N ILE A 81 -0.55 -11.60 7.24
CA ILE A 81 -0.46 -10.60 6.16
C ILE A 81 -1.74 -9.77 6.08
N VAL A 82 -2.90 -10.42 6.05
CA VAL A 82 -4.20 -9.71 6.00
C VAL A 82 -4.40 -8.86 7.24
N ARG A 83 -4.04 -9.38 8.42
CA ARG A 83 -4.09 -8.63 9.68
C ARG A 83 -3.22 -7.37 9.64
N GLY A 84 -1.99 -7.47 9.14
CA GLY A 84 -1.11 -6.31 8.96
C GLY A 84 -1.71 -5.27 7.99
N LEU A 85 -2.34 -5.72 6.90
CA LEU A 85 -3.00 -4.82 5.96
C LEU A 85 -4.22 -4.10 6.55
N LEU A 86 -5.02 -4.79 7.37
CA LEU A 86 -6.28 -4.30 7.93
C LEU A 86 -6.11 -3.65 9.31
N SER A 87 -5.74 -4.44 10.33
CA SER A 87 -5.65 -4.00 11.73
C SER A 87 -4.47 -3.08 12.02
N SER A 88 -3.37 -3.18 11.26
CA SER A 88 -2.25 -2.23 11.36
C SER A 88 -2.39 -1.05 10.40
N GLU A 89 -3.59 -0.85 9.84
CA GLU A 89 -3.98 0.35 9.10
C GLU A 89 -3.15 0.67 7.84
N VAL A 90 -2.34 -0.27 7.34
CA VAL A 90 -1.57 -0.07 6.10
C VAL A 90 -2.48 0.32 4.93
N LEU A 91 -3.64 -0.34 4.79
CA LEU A 91 -4.62 0.03 3.77
C LEU A 91 -5.24 1.41 4.02
N LEU A 92 -5.48 1.81 5.27
CA LEU A 92 -6.01 3.14 5.57
C LEU A 92 -5.02 4.21 5.11
N VAL A 93 -3.74 4.03 5.44
CA VAL A 93 -2.66 4.95 5.07
C VAL A 93 -2.56 5.06 3.56
N ALA A 94 -2.61 3.93 2.85
CA ALA A 94 -2.60 3.91 1.39
C ALA A 94 -3.84 4.58 0.79
N PHE A 95 -5.05 4.24 1.27
CA PHE A 95 -6.31 4.79 0.76
C PHE A 95 -6.54 6.25 1.12
N LYS A 96 -5.85 6.84 2.11
CA LYS A 96 -5.91 8.29 2.35
C LYS A 96 -5.06 9.09 1.34
N LYS A 97 -4.09 8.47 0.67
CA LYS A 97 -3.23 9.16 -0.29
C LYS A 97 -3.94 9.39 -1.62
N ARG A 98 -3.67 10.54 -2.23
CA ARG A 98 -4.19 10.93 -3.55
C ARG A 98 -3.24 10.48 -4.65
N TYR A 99 -3.74 9.65 -5.55
CA TYR A 99 -3.01 9.25 -6.75
C TYR A 99 -2.66 10.48 -7.61
N ARG A 100 -1.45 10.48 -8.20
CA ARG A 100 -0.85 11.57 -8.99
C ARG A 100 -0.64 12.90 -8.26
N VAL A 101 -0.90 12.94 -6.95
CA VAL A 101 -0.65 14.11 -6.09
C VAL A 101 0.31 13.75 -4.97
N ASN A 102 0.06 12.65 -4.26
CA ASN A 102 0.93 12.15 -3.20
C ASN A 102 1.83 11.01 -3.66
N TYR A 103 1.44 10.28 -4.71
CA TYR A 103 2.17 9.12 -5.20
C TYR A 103 1.83 8.81 -6.65
N GLY A 104 2.72 8.07 -7.31
CA GLY A 104 2.48 7.46 -8.60
C GLY A 104 3.72 6.77 -9.16
N VAL A 105 3.54 6.11 -10.29
CA VAL A 105 4.65 5.58 -11.09
C VAL A 105 4.99 6.63 -12.15
N ASN A 106 6.28 6.91 -12.31
CA ASN A 106 6.76 7.77 -13.37
C ASN A 106 6.97 6.93 -14.64
N GLN A 107 6.22 7.23 -15.68
CA GLN A 107 6.31 6.55 -16.97
C GLN A 107 7.28 7.22 -17.95
N TYR A 108 7.94 8.33 -17.56
CA TYR A 108 8.96 8.95 -18.40
C TYR A 108 10.15 8.00 -18.57
N LEU A 109 10.58 7.82 -19.82
CA LEU A 109 11.66 6.89 -20.21
C LEU A 109 13.00 7.14 -19.49
N SER A 110 13.22 8.36 -18.99
CA SER A 110 14.40 8.73 -18.21
C SER A 110 14.35 8.26 -16.75
N PHE A 111 13.18 7.85 -16.25
CA PHE A 111 13.00 7.41 -14.87
C PHE A 111 13.08 5.89 -14.79
N ASN A 112 14.16 5.40 -14.19
CA ASN A 112 14.49 3.97 -14.20
C ASN A 112 13.84 3.18 -13.05
N ARG A 113 12.99 3.82 -12.23
CA ARG A 113 12.33 3.18 -11.09
C ARG A 113 10.95 2.69 -11.48
N LEU A 114 10.70 1.40 -11.27
CA LEU A 114 9.40 0.78 -11.60
C LEU A 114 8.43 0.75 -10.42
N MET A 115 8.92 0.95 -9.19
CA MET A 115 8.09 1.07 -7.99
C MET A 115 7.51 2.48 -7.85
N THR A 116 6.32 2.60 -7.24
CA THR A 116 5.74 3.90 -6.92
C THR A 116 6.69 4.75 -6.08
N ALA A 117 6.74 6.04 -6.41
CA ALA A 117 7.45 7.04 -5.66
C ALA A 117 6.47 8.07 -5.05
N PRO A 118 6.80 8.68 -3.91
CA PRO A 118 6.06 9.81 -3.39
C PRO A 118 6.22 11.01 -4.32
N PHE A 119 5.15 11.80 -4.45
CA PHE A 119 5.11 13.00 -5.27
C PHE A 119 5.18 14.24 -4.36
N ARG A 120 6.01 15.22 -4.74
CA ARG A 120 6.12 16.52 -4.04
C ARG A 120 5.07 17.52 -4.51
N ALA A 121 4.62 17.37 -5.75
CA ALA A 121 3.56 18.14 -6.35
C ALA A 121 2.80 17.25 -7.35
N LYS A 122 1.71 17.75 -7.90
CA LYS A 122 0.94 17.03 -8.93
C LYS A 122 1.86 16.58 -10.07
N ASP A 123 1.94 15.28 -10.30
CA ASP A 123 2.78 14.65 -11.33
C ASP A 123 4.31 14.91 -11.21
N VAL A 124 4.79 15.35 -10.04
CA VAL A 124 6.22 15.62 -9.80
C VAL A 124 6.76 14.66 -8.74
N VAL A 125 7.62 13.75 -9.17
CA VAL A 125 8.23 12.72 -8.34
C VAL A 125 9.27 13.32 -7.39
N ALA A 126 9.34 12.79 -6.18
CA ALA A 126 10.43 13.03 -5.25
C ALA A 126 11.58 12.05 -5.56
N ASP A 127 12.47 12.41 -6.47
CA ASP A 127 13.47 11.52 -7.11
C ASP A 127 14.45 10.77 -6.17
N ARG A 128 14.43 11.05 -4.85
CA ARG A 128 15.34 10.46 -3.85
C ARG A 128 14.66 9.89 -2.61
N THR A 129 13.33 9.87 -2.55
CA THR A 129 12.61 9.40 -1.36
C THR A 129 11.75 8.19 -1.70
N GLY A 130 11.81 7.15 -0.87
CA GLY A 130 10.86 6.03 -0.87
C GLY A 130 9.69 6.31 0.06
N PHE A 131 8.76 5.37 0.17
CA PHE A 131 7.89 5.34 1.35
C PHE A 131 8.65 4.64 2.46
N ASP A 132 8.54 5.17 3.67
CA ASP A 132 9.27 4.62 4.81
C ASP A 132 8.81 3.19 5.14
N HIS A 133 7.53 2.88 4.93
CA HIS A 133 6.97 1.55 5.17
C HIS A 133 6.86 0.74 3.86
N PRO A 134 7.51 -0.44 3.75
CA PRO A 134 7.54 -1.23 2.51
C PRO A 134 6.16 -1.72 2.10
N ASP A 135 5.29 -2.12 3.04
CA ASP A 135 3.93 -2.56 2.69
C ASP A 135 3.09 -1.43 2.11
N VAL A 136 3.24 -0.20 2.61
CA VAL A 136 2.61 0.98 2.01
C VAL A 136 3.16 1.19 0.58
N ALA A 137 4.47 1.03 0.38
CA ALA A 137 5.09 1.11 -0.95
C ALA A 137 4.52 0.05 -1.91
N LEU A 138 4.37 -1.19 -1.44
CA LEU A 138 3.81 -2.31 -2.20
C LEU A 138 2.35 -2.04 -2.58
N VAL A 139 1.50 -1.64 -1.61
CA VAL A 139 0.08 -1.33 -1.88
C VAL A 139 -0.04 -0.18 -2.86
N LEU A 140 0.70 0.92 -2.67
CA LEU A 140 0.66 2.07 -3.57
C LEU A 140 1.24 1.75 -4.95
N THR A 141 2.14 0.77 -5.06
CA THR A 141 2.62 0.24 -6.35
C THR A 141 1.51 -0.48 -7.09
N HIS A 142 0.82 -1.41 -6.44
CA HIS A 142 -0.34 -2.08 -7.02
C HIS A 142 -1.40 -1.07 -7.46
N LEU A 143 -1.78 -0.13 -6.59
CA LEU A 143 -2.77 0.90 -6.92
C LEU A 143 -2.32 1.78 -8.09
N SER A 144 -1.04 2.12 -8.20
CA SER A 144 -0.57 2.97 -9.30
C SER A 144 -0.66 2.28 -10.65
N TYR A 145 -0.29 1.00 -10.74
CA TYR A 145 -0.41 0.24 -11.98
C TYR A 145 -1.87 -0.13 -12.28
N TYR A 146 -2.68 -0.40 -11.26
CA TYR A 146 -4.13 -0.53 -11.42
C TYR A 146 -4.74 0.74 -12.02
N TYR A 147 -4.41 1.93 -11.51
CA TYR A 147 -4.98 3.18 -12.01
C TYR A 147 -4.42 3.66 -13.34
N SER A 148 -3.15 3.39 -13.66
CA SER A 148 -2.53 3.84 -14.92
C SER A 148 -2.56 2.81 -16.05
N GLY A 149 -2.74 1.53 -15.73
CA GLY A 149 -2.45 0.44 -16.66
C GLY A 149 -0.94 0.32 -16.96
N LEU A 150 -0.63 -0.54 -17.93
CA LEU A 150 0.71 -0.70 -18.47
C LEU A 150 0.88 0.18 -19.72
N SER A 151 2.06 0.73 -19.93
CA SER A 151 2.41 1.38 -21.20
C SER A 151 2.63 0.33 -22.31
N ASP A 152 2.53 0.74 -23.58
CA ASP A 152 2.77 -0.15 -24.74
C ASP A 152 4.12 -0.85 -24.66
N LEU A 153 5.16 -0.17 -24.16
CA LEU A 153 6.49 -0.74 -23.95
C LEU A 153 6.47 -1.84 -22.89
N GLN A 154 5.82 -1.60 -21.75
CA GLN A 154 5.70 -2.58 -20.66
C GLN A 154 4.85 -3.77 -21.08
N LEU A 155 3.79 -3.54 -21.85
CA LEU A 155 2.96 -4.57 -22.43
C LEU A 155 3.75 -5.45 -23.41
N SER A 156 4.55 -4.82 -24.30
CA SER A 156 5.45 -5.53 -25.20
C SER A 156 6.48 -6.38 -24.45
N GLN A 157 7.04 -5.86 -23.35
CA GLN A 157 7.94 -6.62 -22.47
C GLN A 157 7.25 -7.85 -21.88
N CYS A 158 6.00 -7.73 -21.43
CA CYS A 158 5.21 -8.87 -20.96
C CYS A 158 5.07 -9.93 -22.05
N PHE A 159 4.68 -9.58 -23.27
CA PHE A 159 4.52 -10.53 -24.37
C PHE A 159 5.83 -11.22 -24.77
N ASN A 160 6.92 -10.46 -24.87
CA ASN A 160 8.23 -11.03 -25.20
C ASN A 160 8.67 -12.04 -24.14
N ARG A 161 8.56 -11.67 -22.86
CA ARG A 161 8.88 -12.58 -21.76
C ARG A 161 7.96 -13.80 -21.76
N LEU A 162 6.66 -13.61 -21.97
CA LEU A 162 5.67 -14.69 -22.00
C LEU A 162 6.10 -15.75 -23.02
N ASN A 163 6.44 -15.33 -24.24
CA ASN A 163 6.88 -16.22 -25.31
C ASN A 163 8.25 -16.87 -25.04
N GLU A 164 9.16 -16.18 -24.37
CA GLU A 164 10.53 -16.67 -24.16
C GLU A 164 10.72 -17.54 -22.91
N LYS A 165 9.93 -17.30 -21.85
CA LYS A 165 10.21 -17.82 -20.50
C LYS A 165 9.14 -18.73 -19.95
N GLU A 166 7.90 -18.63 -20.42
CA GLU A 166 6.81 -19.44 -19.90
C GLU A 166 6.69 -20.77 -20.62
N THR A 167 6.33 -21.82 -19.88
CA THR A 167 6.17 -23.16 -20.45
C THR A 167 4.93 -23.27 -21.33
N ASN A 168 3.85 -22.56 -20.96
CA ASN A 168 2.57 -22.56 -21.69
C ASN A 168 2.06 -21.13 -21.94
N PRO A 169 2.69 -20.37 -22.86
CA PRO A 169 2.35 -18.95 -23.13
C PRO A 169 0.87 -18.75 -23.48
N GLY A 170 0.31 -19.64 -24.32
CA GLY A 170 -1.09 -19.54 -24.76
C GLY A 170 -2.08 -19.59 -23.61
N SER A 171 -1.92 -20.51 -22.66
CA SER A 171 -2.82 -20.63 -21.50
C SER A 171 -2.78 -19.39 -20.60
N ILE A 172 -1.61 -18.76 -20.45
CA ILE A 172 -1.47 -17.55 -19.63
C ILE A 172 -2.09 -16.35 -20.37
N TYR A 173 -1.88 -16.25 -21.68
CA TYR A 173 -2.52 -15.24 -22.50
C TYR A 173 -4.05 -15.36 -22.47
N ASP A 174 -4.57 -16.59 -22.58
CA ASP A 174 -6.01 -16.84 -22.47
C ASP A 174 -6.54 -16.38 -21.11
N GLN A 175 -5.81 -16.60 -20.02
CA GLN A 175 -6.17 -16.05 -18.70
C GLN A 175 -6.14 -14.51 -18.68
N TRP A 176 -5.21 -13.86 -19.38
CA TRP A 176 -5.18 -12.40 -19.47
C TRP A 176 -6.44 -11.86 -20.16
N VAL A 177 -6.86 -12.50 -21.26
CA VAL A 177 -8.01 -12.07 -22.06
C VAL A 177 -9.35 -12.45 -21.40
N LEU A 178 -9.46 -13.64 -20.80
CA LEU A 178 -10.70 -14.12 -20.18
C LEU A 178 -11.15 -13.23 -19.01
N HIS A 179 -10.20 -12.65 -18.28
CA HIS A 179 -10.47 -11.76 -17.15
C HIS A 179 -10.54 -10.27 -17.54
N GLU A 180 -10.56 -9.88 -18.83
CA GLU A 180 -10.69 -8.48 -19.30
C GLU A 180 -12.06 -7.81 -19.01
N GLY A 181 -12.86 -8.34 -18.08
CA GLY A 181 -14.16 -7.78 -17.70
C GLY A 181 -14.64 -8.11 -16.29
N GLU A 182 -13.83 -8.76 -15.47
CA GLU A 182 -14.14 -9.02 -14.06
C GLU A 182 -13.46 -7.96 -13.19
N ASP A 183 -14.09 -7.55 -12.07
CA ASP A 183 -13.65 -6.47 -11.17
C ASP A 183 -12.32 -6.74 -10.42
N ASP A 184 -11.57 -7.78 -10.83
CA ASP A 184 -10.28 -8.18 -10.25
C ASP A 184 -9.11 -7.36 -10.80
N LEU A 185 -8.01 -7.30 -10.04
CA LEU A 185 -6.74 -6.75 -10.54
C LEU A 185 -6.34 -7.54 -11.79
N PRO A 186 -6.17 -6.89 -12.97
CA PRO A 186 -5.86 -7.60 -14.20
C PRO A 186 -4.67 -8.54 -14.01
N THR A 187 -4.86 -9.80 -14.35
CA THR A 187 -3.83 -10.86 -14.25
C THR A 187 -2.55 -10.45 -14.98
N LEU A 188 -2.67 -9.69 -16.05
CA LEU A 188 -1.57 -9.05 -16.77
C LEU A 188 -0.78 -8.03 -15.94
N ILE A 189 -1.44 -7.17 -15.14
CA ILE A 189 -0.76 -6.23 -14.25
C ILE A 189 -0.01 -7.01 -13.17
N ASN A 190 -0.66 -8.02 -12.58
CA ASN A 190 -0.01 -8.88 -11.59
C ASN A 190 1.22 -9.59 -12.18
N TYR A 191 1.13 -10.08 -13.42
CA TYR A 191 2.25 -10.66 -14.15
C TYR A 191 3.41 -9.65 -14.29
N PHE A 192 3.11 -8.42 -14.74
CA PHE A 192 4.14 -7.39 -14.88
C PHE A 192 4.83 -7.07 -13.54
N LEU A 193 4.05 -6.88 -12.47
CA LEU A 193 4.57 -6.58 -11.14
C LEU A 193 5.52 -7.68 -10.64
N ASN A 194 5.12 -8.95 -10.76
CA ASN A 194 5.88 -10.09 -10.24
C ASN A 194 7.13 -10.43 -11.06
N HIS A 195 7.18 -10.08 -12.35
CA HIS A 195 8.31 -10.44 -13.21
C HIS A 195 9.27 -9.30 -13.53
N PHE A 196 8.83 -8.04 -13.46
CA PHE A 196 9.65 -6.88 -13.80
C PHE A 196 9.88 -5.94 -12.62
N VAL A 197 8.85 -5.68 -11.81
CA VAL A 197 8.92 -4.67 -10.74
C VAL A 197 9.56 -5.24 -9.48
N PHE A 198 8.91 -6.21 -8.81
CA PHE A 198 9.36 -6.71 -7.52
C PHE A 198 10.73 -7.41 -7.54
N PRO A 199 11.07 -8.24 -8.55
CA PRO A 199 12.41 -8.85 -8.62
C PRO A 199 13.55 -7.85 -8.71
N ARG A 200 13.26 -6.62 -9.15
CA ARG A 200 14.23 -5.54 -9.30
C ARG A 200 14.24 -4.63 -8.07
N GLU A 201 13.06 -4.18 -7.66
CA GLU A 201 12.89 -3.08 -6.70
C GLU A 201 12.71 -3.59 -5.26
N ALA A 202 12.08 -4.75 -5.04
CA ALA A 202 11.81 -5.28 -3.70
C ALA A 202 13.03 -5.98 -3.06
N LYS A 203 14.13 -6.16 -3.81
CA LYS A 203 15.40 -6.68 -3.28
C LYS A 203 15.99 -5.82 -2.17
N GLN A 204 15.60 -4.55 -2.09
CA GLN A 204 16.11 -3.59 -1.12
C GLN A 204 15.38 -3.69 0.23
N PHE A 205 14.16 -4.23 0.27
CA PHE A 205 13.34 -4.28 1.49
C PHE A 205 13.95 -5.09 2.65
N PRO A 206 14.68 -6.20 2.44
CA PRO A 206 15.36 -6.88 3.55
C PRO A 206 16.55 -6.09 4.12
N PHE A 207 17.08 -5.10 3.39
CA PHE A 207 18.30 -4.34 3.75
C PHE A 207 18.01 -2.89 4.14
N GLU A 208 16.92 -2.31 3.67
CA GLU A 208 16.30 -1.17 4.32
C GLU A 208 15.94 -1.64 5.73
N VAL A 209 16.42 -0.96 6.76
CA VAL A 209 16.08 -1.31 8.15
C VAL A 209 14.60 -0.96 8.33
N VAL A 210 13.76 -1.94 8.01
CA VAL A 210 12.32 -1.75 7.78
C VAL A 210 11.63 -1.42 9.10
N THR A 211 11.00 -0.25 9.07
CA THR A 211 9.96 0.30 9.94
C THR A 211 8.64 -0.49 9.86
N SER A 212 8.69 -1.82 9.63
CA SER A 212 7.47 -2.59 9.87
C SER A 212 7.25 -2.58 11.37
N ASP A 213 6.12 -2.04 11.79
CA ASP A 213 5.73 -1.99 13.19
C ASP A 213 5.74 -3.39 13.82
N TRP A 214 5.51 -4.39 12.98
CA TRP A 214 5.62 -5.80 13.35
C TRP A 214 7.04 -6.18 13.80
N ASP A 215 8.07 -5.74 13.07
CA ASP A 215 9.48 -5.97 13.42
C ASP A 215 9.93 -5.22 14.67
N LEU A 216 9.33 -4.06 14.96
CA LEU A 216 9.55 -3.31 16.20
C LEU A 216 8.96 -4.02 17.43
N SER A 217 7.88 -4.78 17.24
CA SER A 217 7.15 -5.49 18.31
C SER A 217 7.65 -6.91 18.64
N SER A 218 8.56 -7.45 17.83
CA SER A 218 9.05 -8.82 17.99
C SER A 218 9.91 -8.97 19.25
N LEU A 219 9.43 -9.76 20.22
CA LEU A 219 10.10 -10.12 21.48
C LEU A 219 11.47 -10.79 21.31
N LEU A 220 11.88 -11.12 20.07
CA LEU A 220 13.13 -11.80 19.74
C LEU A 220 14.31 -10.85 19.44
N ARG A 221 14.16 -9.53 19.64
CA ARG A 221 15.23 -8.57 19.31
C ARG A 221 16.14 -8.20 20.49
N SER A 222 17.44 -8.19 20.19
CA SER A 222 18.53 -7.72 21.05
C SER A 222 19.11 -6.35 20.67
N LYS A 223 18.63 -5.72 19.59
CA LYS A 223 19.13 -4.42 19.10
C LYS A 223 18.00 -3.38 19.00
N ILE A 224 18.24 -2.24 19.63
CA ILE A 224 17.40 -1.03 19.59
C ILE A 224 17.58 -0.36 18.22
N ILE A 225 16.47 -0.02 17.55
CA ILE A 225 16.48 0.79 16.32
C ILE A 225 16.29 2.25 16.73
N ALA A 226 17.18 3.12 16.25
CA ALA A 226 17.00 4.57 16.30
C ALA A 226 16.59 5.05 14.90
N GLY A 227 15.42 5.68 14.80
CA GLY A 227 14.96 6.39 13.60
C GLY A 227 15.36 7.87 13.63
N PHE A 228 15.36 8.53 12.47
CA PHE A 228 15.62 9.97 12.39
C PHE A 228 14.41 10.76 12.92
N SER A 229 14.62 11.62 13.93
CA SER A 229 13.59 12.40 14.63
C SER A 229 12.97 13.55 13.82
N GLY A 230 13.08 13.52 12.48
CA GLY A 230 12.94 14.70 11.64
C GLY A 230 11.53 15.07 11.19
N ILE A 231 10.56 14.16 11.23
CA ILE A 231 9.20 14.42 10.72
C ILE A 231 8.19 13.62 11.53
N ASN A 232 7.25 14.30 12.17
CA ASN A 232 6.23 13.73 13.08
C ASN A 232 5.10 12.98 12.34
N ASP A 233 5.20 12.84 11.02
CA ASP A 233 4.15 12.29 10.14
C ASP A 233 3.95 10.77 10.28
N THR A 234 4.90 10.07 10.90
CA THR A 234 4.90 8.60 11.08
C THR A 234 4.47 8.16 12.48
N GLN A 235 4.12 9.07 13.40
CA GLN A 235 3.70 8.74 14.76
C GLN A 235 2.51 7.76 14.81
N LEU A 236 1.61 7.88 13.84
CA LEU A 236 0.43 7.01 13.70
C LEU A 236 0.78 5.60 13.19
N LEU A 237 2.00 5.41 12.71
CA LEU A 237 2.56 4.17 12.17
C LEU A 237 3.61 3.64 13.14
N LEU A 238 3.35 3.73 14.44
CA LEU A 238 4.20 3.10 15.44
C LEU A 238 3.41 1.98 16.10
N PRO A 239 4.07 0.87 16.50
CA PRO A 239 3.41 -0.16 17.28
C PRO A 239 2.84 0.46 18.56
N VAL A 240 1.71 -0.06 19.03
CA VAL A 240 0.97 0.46 20.19
C VAL A 240 1.84 0.63 21.45
N HIS A 241 2.88 -0.19 21.62
CA HIS A 241 3.80 -0.18 22.76
C HIS A 241 5.03 0.71 22.55
N THR A 242 5.23 1.26 21.36
CA THR A 242 6.35 2.14 21.02
C THR A 242 5.91 3.58 21.25
N ARG A 243 6.61 4.28 22.13
CA ARG A 243 6.41 5.71 22.37
C ARG A 243 7.47 6.48 21.62
N GLN A 244 7.05 7.40 20.74
CA GLN A 244 7.95 8.39 20.18
C GLN A 244 8.43 9.31 21.30
N CYS A 245 9.75 9.36 21.51
CA CYS A 245 10.38 10.24 22.48
C CYS A 245 10.87 11.50 21.77
N ASP A 246 10.00 12.50 21.65
CA ASP A 246 10.39 13.79 21.10
C ASP A 246 11.37 14.50 22.04
N LEU A 247 12.50 14.95 21.51
CA LEU A 247 13.45 15.76 22.24
C LEU A 247 12.82 17.14 22.51
N ALA A 248 12.83 17.60 23.78
CA ALA A 248 12.29 18.90 24.16
C ALA A 248 12.90 20.08 23.37
N GLU A 249 14.12 19.91 22.87
CA GLU A 249 14.84 20.89 22.05
C GLU A 249 14.24 21.06 20.64
N LEU A 250 13.49 20.06 20.13
CA LEU A 250 12.93 20.04 18.77
C LEU A 250 11.42 20.40 18.73
N GLN A 251 10.75 20.51 19.88
CA GLN A 251 9.32 20.87 19.97
C GLN A 251 9.00 22.26 19.38
N ASN A 252 9.98 23.17 19.36
CA ASN A 252 9.82 24.52 18.82
C ASN A 252 9.90 24.59 17.28
N ILE A 253 10.33 23.53 16.60
CA ILE A 253 10.50 23.55 15.14
C ILE A 253 9.14 23.60 14.44
N ASP A 254 8.14 22.88 14.96
CA ASP A 254 6.78 22.90 14.43
C ASP A 254 6.15 24.30 14.53
N ALA A 255 6.41 25.03 15.62
CA ALA A 255 5.97 26.40 15.81
C ALA A 255 6.72 27.40 14.90
N ILE A 256 7.98 27.13 14.57
CA ILE A 256 8.76 27.93 13.60
C ILE A 256 8.22 27.74 12.19
N VAL A 257 7.79 26.54 11.79
CA VAL A 257 7.14 26.29 10.50
C VAL A 257 5.82 27.05 10.41
N VAL A 258 4.99 27.03 11.45
CA VAL A 258 3.74 27.81 11.51
C VAL A 258 4.01 29.32 11.48
N ASN A 259 5.00 29.81 12.24
CA ASN A 259 5.36 31.23 12.21
C ASN A 259 5.92 31.66 10.84
N ASN A 260 6.70 30.81 10.17
CA ASN A 260 7.19 31.07 8.82
C ASN A 260 6.05 31.11 7.79
N LEU A 261 5.03 30.25 7.93
CA LEU A 261 3.83 30.27 7.10
C LEU A 261 2.95 31.51 7.34
N LEU A 262 2.96 32.07 8.55
CA LEU A 262 2.16 33.23 8.94
C LEU A 262 2.85 34.59 8.67
N GLN A 263 4.11 34.59 8.22
CA GLN A 263 4.82 35.81 7.88
C GLN A 263 4.11 36.58 6.75
N PRO A 264 4.09 37.93 6.80
CA PRO A 264 3.34 38.77 5.86
C PRO A 264 3.77 38.57 4.39
N GLU A 265 5.00 38.14 4.14
CA GLU A 265 5.55 37.81 2.82
C GLU A 265 4.83 36.60 2.17
N ASN A 266 4.23 35.73 2.98
CA ASN A 266 3.46 34.56 2.53
C ASN A 266 1.95 34.85 2.38
N LYS A 267 1.50 36.08 2.65
CA LYS A 267 0.07 36.48 2.51
C LYS A 267 -0.29 37.01 1.11
N THR A 268 0.66 37.14 0.18
CA THR A 268 0.46 37.81 -1.12
C THR A 268 0.26 36.90 -2.32
N THR A 269 0.22 35.57 -2.18
CA THR A 269 -0.28 34.71 -3.26
C THR A 269 -1.80 34.63 -3.23
N SER A 270 -2.43 35.72 -3.66
CA SER A 270 -3.76 35.63 -4.27
C SER A 270 -3.58 34.81 -5.55
N LEU A 271 -4.01 33.55 -5.51
CA LEU A 271 -4.23 32.77 -6.72
C LEU A 271 -5.20 33.58 -7.60
N CYS A 272 -4.74 33.87 -8.82
CA CYS A 272 -5.46 34.60 -9.85
C CYS A 272 -6.92 34.12 -9.99
N GLN A 273 -7.83 35.08 -10.12
CA GLN A 273 -9.15 34.89 -10.73
C GLN A 273 -9.03 34.42 -12.17
#